data_AF-A0A848DN10-F1
#
_entry.id   AF-A0A848DN10-F1
#
_cell.length_a   1.000
_cell.length_b   1.000
_cell.length_c   1.000
_cell.angle_alpha   90.00
_cell.angle_beta   90.00
_cell.angle_gamma   90.00
#
_symmetry.space_group_name_H-M   'P 1'
#
loop_
_entity.id
_entity.type
_entity.pdbx_description
1 polymer ?
#
loop_
_entity_poly.entity_id
_entity_poly.type
_entity_poly.pdbx_seq_one_letter_code
_entity_poly.pdbx_strand_id
1 'polypeptide(L)'
;MEIRRERRKPGRPAKGDRVFTGVRLPREYRAAAEAIARRDGLDVTDVVTRMVGESLGLPIPDYCLPKTTSQQEELPLNKAS
;
A
#
# COMPACT_ATOMS: atom_id res chain seq x y z
N MET A 1 18.95 31.33 20.37
CA MET A 1 18.20 30.05 20.33
C MET A 1 18.04 29.65 18.88
N GLU A 2 18.89 28.77 18.38
CA GLU A 2 18.78 28.27 17.01
C GLU A 2 17.71 27.18 16.96
N ILE A 3 16.60 27.47 16.28
CA ILE A 3 15.54 26.49 16.03
C ILE A 3 16.06 25.56 14.93
N ARG A 4 16.66 24.43 15.31
CA ARG A 4 16.98 23.35 14.37
C ARG A 4 15.68 22.84 13.77
N ARG A 5 15.35 23.29 12.55
CA ARG A 5 14.23 22.77 11.77
C ARG A 5 14.48 21.28 11.51
N GLU A 6 13.79 20.44 12.27
CA GLU A 6 13.81 18.99 12.10
C GLU A 6 13.39 18.65 10.66
N ARG A 7 14.28 18.01 9.90
CA ARG A 7 14.00 17.57 8.53
C ARG A 7 12.90 16.51 8.60
N ARG A 8 11.69 16.87 8.15
CA ARG A 8 10.58 15.93 7.97
C ARG A 8 11.06 14.82 7.03
N LYS A 9 10.87 13.56 7.43
CA LYS A 9 11.22 12.39 6.61
C LYS A 9 10.67 12.57 5.20
N PRO A 10 11.45 12.27 4.14
CA PRO A 10 10.93 12.34 2.78
C PRO A 10 9.68 11.45 2.71
N GLY A 11 8.62 11.99 2.12
CA GLY A 11 7.38 11.24 1.92
C GLY A 11 7.66 9.96 1.14
N ARG A 12 6.71 9.02 1.19
CA ARG A 12 6.79 7.80 0.39
C ARG A 12 6.99 8.15 -1.10
N PRO A 13 7.81 7.40 -1.86
CA PRO A 13 7.96 7.60 -3.29
C PRO A 13 6.61 7.70 -4.00
N ALA A 14 6.50 8.62 -4.96
CA ALA A 14 5.28 8.82 -5.72
C ALA A 14 4.95 7.56 -6.54
N LYS A 15 3.69 7.11 -6.50
CA LYS A 15 3.19 5.91 -7.20
C LYS A 15 2.85 6.18 -8.69
N GLY A 16 3.67 6.99 -9.36
CA GLY A 16 3.42 7.43 -10.74
C GLY A 16 2.43 8.60 -10.86
N ASP A 17 1.92 8.79 -12.08
CA ASP A 17 1.00 9.86 -12.45
C ASP A 17 -0.42 9.60 -11.89
N ARG A 18 -0.85 10.43 -10.93
CA ARG A 18 -2.15 10.30 -10.25
C ARG A 18 -2.65 11.63 -9.72
N VAL A 19 -3.97 11.80 -9.72
CA VAL A 19 -4.65 12.96 -9.13
C VAL A 19 -5.24 12.57 -7.77
N PHE A 20 -5.12 13.45 -6.78
CA PHE A 20 -5.75 13.23 -5.47
C PHE A 20 -7.27 13.42 -5.58
N THR A 21 -8.03 12.42 -5.15
CA THR A 21 -9.49 12.48 -5.08
C THR A 21 -9.94 12.23 -3.64
N GLY A 22 -10.31 13.31 -2.93
CA GLY A 22 -10.82 13.21 -1.57
C GLY A 22 -12.32 12.87 -1.56
N VAL A 23 -12.68 11.68 -1.09
CA VAL A 23 -14.08 11.23 -0.97
C VAL A 23 -14.42 10.84 0.46
N ARG A 24 -15.70 10.99 0.83
CA ARG A 24 -16.25 10.46 2.10
C ARG A 24 -17.00 9.16 1.79
N LEU A 25 -16.67 8.09 2.51
CA LEU A 25 -17.31 6.79 2.37
C LEU A 25 -18.15 6.48 3.62
N PRO A 26 -19.23 5.69 3.50
CA PRO A 26 -19.86 5.05 4.64
C PRO A 26 -18.83 4.29 5.49
N ARG A 27 -19.06 4.24 6.82
CA ARG A 27 -18.09 3.66 7.76
C ARG A 27 -17.85 2.19 7.48
N GLU A 28 -18.89 1.42 7.15
CA GLU A 28 -18.74 0.00 6.82
C GLU A 28 -17.85 -0.23 5.58
N TYR A 29 -17.94 0.64 4.57
CA TYR A 29 -17.15 0.49 3.34
C TYR A 29 -15.67 0.74 3.61
N ARG A 30 -15.39 1.76 4.43
CA ARG A 30 -14.03 2.05 4.88
C ARG A 30 -13.45 0.88 5.69
N ALA A 31 -14.22 0.33 6.62
CA ALA A 31 -13.81 -0.80 7.44
C ALA A 31 -13.53 -2.06 6.60
N ALA A 32 -14.38 -2.33 5.59
CA ALA A 32 -14.17 -3.44 4.66
C ALA A 32 -12.89 -3.27 3.83
N ALA A 33 -12.65 -2.07 3.31
CA ALA A 33 -11.41 -1.77 2.57
C ALA A 33 -10.16 -1.90 3.46
N GLU A 34 -10.25 -1.50 4.73
CA GLU A 34 -9.17 -1.69 5.73
C GLU A 34 -8.89 -3.16 6.04
N ALA A 35 -9.92 -3.99 6.15
CA ALA A 35 -9.76 -5.42 6.36
C ALA A 35 -9.03 -6.08 5.18
N ILE A 36 -9.40 -5.73 3.95
CA ILE A 36 -8.75 -6.22 2.73
C ILE A 36 -7.30 -5.72 2.65
N ALA A 37 -7.07 -4.45 2.93
CA ALA A 37 -5.73 -3.85 2.93
C ALA A 37 -4.79 -4.59 3.90
N ARG A 38 -5.28 -4.91 5.10
CA ARG A 38 -4.53 -5.69 6.09
C ARG A 38 -4.21 -7.11 5.59
N ARG A 39 -5.20 -7.80 5.02
CA ARG A 39 -5.03 -9.16 4.48
C ARG A 39 -4.01 -9.20 3.34
N ASP A 40 -4.07 -8.22 2.45
CA ASP A 40 -3.29 -8.19 1.20
C ASP A 40 -1.93 -7.48 1.37
N GLY A 41 -1.65 -6.90 2.55
CA GLY A 41 -0.41 -6.14 2.80
C GLY A 41 -0.33 -4.80 2.05
N LEU A 42 -1.49 -4.18 1.81
CA LEU A 42 -1.69 -2.99 0.98
C LEU A 42 -2.11 -1.76 1.78
N ASP A 43 -2.07 -0.58 1.15
CA ASP A 43 -2.74 0.60 1.68
C ASP A 43 -4.23 0.56 1.34
N VAL A 44 -5.07 1.13 2.20
CA VAL A 44 -6.51 1.27 1.95
C VAL A 44 -6.79 1.96 0.62
N THR A 45 -6.01 2.98 0.27
CA THR A 45 -6.17 3.70 -0.99
C THR A 45 -5.89 2.81 -2.20
N ASP A 46 -4.94 1.88 -2.10
CA ASP A 46 -4.59 0.98 -3.20
C ASP A 46 -5.70 -0.06 -3.41
N VAL A 47 -6.30 -0.54 -2.33
CA VAL A 47 -7.49 -1.40 -2.37
C VAL A 47 -8.66 -0.68 -3.05
N VAL A 48 -8.91 0.58 -2.69
CA VAL A 48 -9.96 1.39 -3.32
C VAL A 48 -9.65 1.61 -4.80
N THR A 49 -8.40 1.93 -5.17
CA THR A 49 -7.99 2.05 -6.57
C THR A 49 -8.22 0.75 -7.35
N ARG A 50 -7.88 -0.41 -6.77
CA ARG A 50 -8.18 -1.71 -7.39
C ARG A 50 -9.67 -1.90 -7.64
N MET A 51 -10.50 -1.71 -6.62
CA MET A 51 -11.96 -1.89 -6.73
C MET A 51 -12.57 -0.97 -7.79
N VAL A 52 -12.14 0.30 -7.83
CA VAL A 52 -12.61 1.26 -8.84
C VAL A 52 -12.18 0.81 -10.23
N GLY A 53 -10.90 0.45 -10.41
CA GLY A 53 -10.40 -0.04 -11.70
C GLY A 53 -11.15 -1.29 -12.19
N GLU A 54 -11.39 -2.26 -11.31
CA GLU A 54 -12.14 -3.49 -11.60
C GLU A 54 -13.57 -3.16 -12.03
N SER A 55 -14.25 -2.28 -11.29
CA SER A 55 -15.62 -1.87 -11.61
C SER A 55 -15.76 -1.14 -12.95
N LEU A 56 -14.68 -0.48 -13.41
CA LEU A 56 -14.62 0.26 -14.66
C LEU A 56 -14.01 -0.57 -15.82
N GLY A 57 -13.55 -1.80 -15.56
CA GLY A 57 -12.83 -2.60 -16.55
C GLY A 57 -11.47 -2.02 -16.97
N LEU A 58 -10.83 -1.25 -16.09
CA LEU A 58 -9.53 -0.61 -16.34
C LEU A 58 -8.37 -1.47 -15.82
N PRO A 59 -7.17 -1.35 -16.41
CA PRO A 59 -5.99 -2.06 -15.94
C PRO A 59 -5.65 -1.66 -14.50
N ILE A 60 -5.34 -2.65 -13.67
CA ILE A 60 -4.99 -2.45 -12.26
C ILE A 60 -3.48 -2.29 -12.13
N PRO A 61 -2.98 -1.22 -11.46
CA PRO A 61 -1.56 -1.09 -11.20
C PRO A 61 -1.02 -2.20 -10.30
N ASP A 62 0.19 -2.69 -10.58
CA ASP A 62 0.81 -3.81 -9.85
C ASP A 62 0.92 -3.57 -8.33
N TYR A 63 1.14 -2.32 -7.92
CA TYR A 63 1.23 -1.96 -6.50
C TYR A 63 -0.10 -2.09 -5.74
N CYS A 64 -1.22 -2.29 -6.45
CA CYS A 64 -2.53 -2.56 -5.87
C CYS A 64 -2.85 -4.06 -5.75
N LEU A 65 -1.94 -4.93 -6.21
CA LEU A 65 -2.11 -6.38 -6.12
C LEU A 65 -1.60 -6.91 -4.78
N PRO A 66 -2.20 -7.99 -4.24
CA PRO A 66 -1.76 -8.56 -2.97
C PRO A 66 -0.27 -8.88 -3.00
N LYS A 67 0.44 -8.48 -1.94
CA LYS A 67 1.84 -8.86 -1.81
C LYS A 67 1.87 -10.34 -1.47
N THR A 68 2.43 -11.15 -2.36
CA THR A 68 2.81 -12.52 -2.03
C THR A 68 3.70 -12.43 -0.80
N THR A 69 3.24 -12.99 0.32
CA THR A 69 4.10 -13.12 1.48
C THR A 69 5.14 -14.15 1.07
N SER A 70 6.28 -13.69 0.56
CA SER A 70 7.48 -14.51 0.50
C SER A 70 7.76 -14.88 1.95
N GLN A 71 7.33 -16.07 2.36
CA GLN A 71 7.98 -16.74 3.47
C GLN A 71 9.45 -16.77 3.03
N GLN A 72 10.27 -15.89 3.61
CA GLN A 72 11.71 -15.98 3.44
C GLN A 72 12.06 -17.36 3.95
N GLU A 73 12.33 -18.30 3.05
CA GLU A 73 13.05 -19.52 3.39
C GLU A 73 14.33 -19.04 4.07
N GLU A 74 14.46 -19.30 5.37
CA GLU A 74 15.69 -19.07 6.11
C GLU A 74 16.80 -19.76 5.33
N LEU A 75 17.71 -19.00 4.72
CA LEU A 75 18.93 -19.60 4.16
C LEU A 75 19.67 -20.26 5.35
N PRO A 76 19.91 -21.57 5.32
CA PRO A 76 20.65 -22.22 6.40
C PRO A 76 22.10 -21.75 6.36
N LEU A 77 22.43 -20.81 7.25
CA LEU A 77 23.81 -20.45 7.62
C LEU A 77 24.42 -21.60 8.43
N ASN A 78 24.73 -22.72 7.78
CA ASN A 78 25.63 -23.73 8.33
C ASN A 78 25.99 -24.73 7.25
N LYS A 79 27.08 -24.49 6.51
CA LYS A 79 28.18 -25.44 6.22
C LYS A 79 29.36 -24.67 5.63
N ALA A 80 30.17 -24.07 6.50
CA ALA A 80 31.59 -23.90 6.22
C ALA A 80 32.31 -24.71 7.31
N SER A 81 32.63 -25.95 6.96
CA SER A 81 33.68 -26.74 7.62
C SER A 81 35.04 -26.31 7.10
#